data_AF-A0A955JZK1-F1
#
_entry.id   AF-A0A955JZK1-F1
#
_cell.length_a   1.000
_cell.length_b   1.000
_cell.length_c   1.000
_cell.angle_alpha   90.00
_cell.angle_beta   90.00
_cell.angle_gamma   90.00
#
_symmetry.space_group_name_H-M   'P 1'
#
loop_
_entity.id
_entity.type
_entity.pdbx_description
1 polymer ?
#
loop_
_entity_poly.entity_id
_entity_poly.type
_entity_poly.pdbx_seq_one_letter_code
_entity_poly.pdbx_strand_id
1 'polypeptide(L)'
;VMRDIVKALGTITVNIEGSNGAPGVMDSNFDWKCKGGNSYASRATMIKNCPPNGHFIDYPNGPAVLDAEHALYLAQARGDSAPTYGLDRSNFDREVNQQKILLAIREKALSTGTLTDIAKVTALIDALGNNLRTNLETSEVRTVMSLASDIQPESIQRLDLNKSGVFNDAGQPTAGQFNYSGLRSFIKKSLSADPVVREAASVAVYNASGVPGAAEKVAQQIEDAGLLRSEVTNSPVESAASYEIYVISKDKTASRAKLEQLYGTQAKETNPPFAVTGVNFVVIIGSNNNQ
;
A
#
# COMPACT_ATOMS: atom_id res chain seq x y z
N VAL A 1 13.11 15.63 -13.69
CA VAL A 1 12.56 15.70 -12.32
C VAL A 1 13.29 14.78 -11.37
N MET A 2 12.94 13.48 -11.29
CA MET A 2 13.47 12.62 -10.21
C MET A 2 15.00 12.55 -10.19
N ARG A 3 15.63 12.36 -11.36
CA ARG A 3 17.09 12.43 -11.50
C ARG A 3 17.67 13.73 -10.92
N ASP A 4 17.06 14.86 -11.27
CA ASP A 4 17.56 16.18 -10.87
C ASP A 4 17.36 16.41 -9.36
N ILE A 5 16.29 15.88 -8.77
CA ILE A 5 16.06 15.87 -7.31
C ILE A 5 17.17 15.07 -6.63
N VAL A 6 17.43 13.83 -7.06
CA VAL A 6 18.48 12.99 -6.46
C VAL A 6 19.85 13.64 -6.63
N LYS A 7 20.11 14.25 -7.80
CA LYS A 7 21.35 15.00 -8.05
C LYS A 7 21.53 16.16 -7.07
N ALA A 8 20.47 16.92 -6.79
CA ALA A 8 20.51 18.02 -5.83
C ALA A 8 20.68 17.52 -4.38
N LEU A 9 20.18 16.33 -4.06
CA LEU A 9 20.37 15.66 -2.76
C LEU A 9 21.70 14.88 -2.66
N GLY A 10 22.46 14.80 -3.75
CA GLY A 10 23.69 14.02 -3.90
C GLY A 10 23.41 12.54 -4.19
N THR A 11 22.93 11.81 -3.19
CA THR A 11 22.59 10.38 -3.28
C THR A 11 21.39 10.06 -2.40
N ILE A 12 20.71 8.96 -2.68
CA ILE A 12 19.63 8.41 -1.86
C ILE A 12 19.96 6.97 -1.46
N THR A 13 19.38 6.48 -0.36
CA THR A 13 19.49 5.06 0.03
C THR A 13 18.16 4.37 -0.22
N VAL A 14 18.14 3.40 -1.14
CA VAL A 14 16.95 2.63 -1.50
C VAL A 14 17.08 1.22 -0.94
N ASN A 15 16.05 0.72 -0.26
CA ASN A 15 16.01 -0.67 0.19
C ASN A 15 15.56 -1.59 -0.96
N ILE A 16 16.54 -2.18 -1.66
CA ILE A 16 16.34 -3.07 -2.81
C ILE A 16 15.71 -4.38 -2.34
N GLU A 17 14.77 -4.88 -3.13
CA GLU A 17 14.12 -6.16 -2.92
C GLU A 17 13.69 -6.72 -4.27
N GLY A 18 14.26 -7.84 -4.66
CA GLY A 18 13.85 -8.57 -5.84
C GLY A 18 12.50 -9.27 -5.66
N SER A 19 11.69 -9.31 -6.71
CA SER A 19 10.45 -10.10 -6.74
C SER A 19 10.71 -11.60 -6.54
N ASN A 20 9.69 -12.32 -6.07
CA ASN A 20 9.65 -13.80 -6.04
C ASN A 20 10.85 -14.46 -5.33
N GLY A 21 11.43 -13.80 -4.31
CA GLY A 21 12.56 -14.34 -3.56
C GLY A 21 13.90 -14.23 -4.28
N ALA A 22 13.99 -13.45 -5.37
CA ALA A 22 15.24 -13.17 -6.04
C ALA A 22 16.26 -12.50 -5.08
N PRO A 23 17.57 -12.73 -5.27
CA PRO A 23 18.60 -12.25 -4.35
C PRO A 23 18.83 -10.72 -4.40
N GLY A 24 18.14 -10.03 -5.30
CA GLY A 24 18.36 -8.63 -5.63
C GLY A 24 17.56 -8.20 -6.85
N VAL A 25 17.96 -7.09 -7.46
CA VAL A 25 17.42 -6.57 -8.71
C VAL A 25 18.56 -6.39 -9.71
N MET A 26 18.42 -7.01 -10.89
CA MET A 26 19.34 -6.77 -12.02
C MET A 26 18.57 -6.63 -13.33
N ASP A 27 18.91 -5.60 -14.11
CA ASP A 27 18.31 -5.34 -15.42
C ASP A 27 19.37 -5.01 -16.47
N SER A 28 19.62 -5.96 -17.39
CA SER A 28 20.63 -5.80 -18.45
C SER A 28 20.26 -4.79 -19.53
N ASN A 29 19.01 -4.31 -19.57
CA ASN A 29 18.56 -3.32 -20.54
C ASN A 29 19.41 -2.02 -20.52
N PHE A 30 20.08 -1.74 -19.40
CA PHE A 30 20.89 -0.54 -19.20
C PHE A 30 22.40 -0.77 -19.30
N ASP A 31 22.84 -1.99 -19.62
CA ASP A 31 24.27 -2.36 -19.66
C ASP A 31 25.08 -1.60 -20.71
N TRP A 32 24.41 -0.99 -21.69
CA TRP A 32 25.06 -0.08 -22.63
C TRP A 32 25.73 1.12 -21.92
N LYS A 33 25.28 1.51 -20.72
CA LYS A 33 25.97 2.49 -19.87
C LYS A 33 27.36 2.01 -19.46
N CYS A 34 27.52 0.71 -19.21
CA CYS A 34 28.79 0.10 -18.83
C CYS A 34 29.78 0.03 -20.01
N LYS A 35 29.32 0.26 -21.23
CA LYS A 35 30.18 0.27 -22.43
C LYS A 35 30.97 1.57 -22.60
N GLY A 36 30.67 2.64 -21.86
CA GLY A 36 31.42 3.90 -21.92
C GLY A 36 31.43 4.56 -23.30
N GLY A 37 30.35 4.39 -24.08
CA GLY A 37 30.23 4.94 -25.44
C GLY A 37 30.84 4.08 -26.55
N ASN A 38 31.49 2.96 -26.24
CA ASN A 38 32.00 2.01 -27.24
C ASN A 38 31.03 0.83 -27.41
N SER A 39 30.28 0.77 -28.51
CA SER A 39 29.34 -0.33 -28.78
C SER A 39 29.96 -1.73 -28.74
N TYR A 40 31.27 -1.83 -28.97
CA TYR A 40 32.09 -3.05 -28.97
C TYR A 40 32.92 -3.24 -27.70
N ALA A 41 32.62 -2.53 -26.60
CA ALA A 41 33.34 -2.69 -25.34
C ALA A 41 33.36 -4.16 -24.87
N SER A 42 34.54 -4.63 -24.45
CA SER A 42 34.70 -5.99 -23.95
C SER A 42 33.99 -6.19 -22.61
N ARG A 43 33.68 -7.44 -22.26
CA ARG A 43 33.11 -7.80 -20.96
C ARG A 43 33.95 -7.28 -19.79
N ALA A 44 35.28 -7.36 -19.90
CA ALA A 44 36.20 -6.83 -18.91
C ALA A 44 36.08 -5.30 -18.75
N THR A 45 35.85 -4.58 -19.86
CA THR A 45 35.60 -3.13 -19.82
C THR A 45 34.28 -2.81 -19.12
N MET A 46 33.23 -3.58 -19.42
CA MET A 46 31.93 -3.41 -18.75
C MET A 46 32.03 -3.67 -17.24
N ILE A 47 32.70 -4.74 -16.82
CA ILE A 47 32.95 -5.05 -15.39
C ILE A 47 33.74 -3.94 -14.71
N LYS A 48 34.77 -3.40 -15.39
CA LYS A 48 35.54 -2.27 -14.87
C LYS A 48 34.68 -1.02 -14.67
N ASN A 49 33.78 -0.73 -15.61
CA ASN A 49 32.94 0.47 -15.58
C ASN A 49 31.73 0.32 -14.64
N CYS A 50 31.22 -0.90 -14.47
CA CYS A 50 30.07 -1.23 -13.62
C CYS A 50 30.40 -2.47 -12.77
N PRO A 51 31.24 -2.36 -11.74
CA PRO A 51 31.56 -3.49 -10.89
C PRO A 51 30.32 -3.93 -10.08
N PRO A 52 30.25 -5.21 -9.65
CA PRO A 52 31.22 -6.28 -9.91
C PRO A 52 30.94 -7.05 -11.20
N ASN A 53 29.71 -7.00 -11.72
CA ASN A 53 29.25 -7.90 -12.77
C ASN A 53 29.01 -7.20 -14.10
N GLY A 54 29.53 -5.98 -14.32
CA GLY A 54 29.38 -5.26 -15.59
C GLY A 54 27.94 -4.95 -15.97
N HIS A 55 27.06 -4.80 -14.98
CA HIS A 55 25.65 -4.47 -15.13
C HIS A 55 25.36 -3.11 -14.50
N PHE A 56 24.61 -2.26 -15.17
CA PHE A 56 24.39 -0.89 -14.68
C PHE A 56 23.36 -0.84 -13.54
N ILE A 57 22.33 -1.68 -13.62
CA ILE A 57 21.40 -1.94 -12.52
C ILE A 57 21.65 -3.37 -12.08
N ASP A 58 22.36 -3.54 -10.96
CA ASP A 58 22.65 -4.83 -10.33
C ASP A 58 22.92 -4.59 -8.84
N TYR A 59 21.93 -4.90 -8.02
CA TYR A 59 21.96 -4.65 -6.58
C TYR A 59 21.48 -5.88 -5.83
N PRO A 60 22.19 -6.33 -4.77
CA PRO A 60 21.63 -7.30 -3.84
C PRO A 60 20.47 -6.71 -3.05
N ASN A 61 19.66 -7.57 -2.45
CA ASN A 61 18.64 -7.13 -1.49
C ASN A 61 19.26 -6.36 -0.32
N GLY A 62 18.54 -5.33 0.16
CA GLY A 62 18.98 -4.47 1.25
C GLY A 62 19.28 -3.03 0.81
N PRO A 63 19.89 -2.22 1.69
CA PRO A 63 20.15 -0.81 1.42
C PRO A 63 21.22 -0.63 0.35
N ALA A 64 20.89 0.11 -0.71
CA ALA A 64 21.81 0.51 -1.77
C ALA A 64 21.86 2.05 -1.86
N VAL A 65 23.08 2.61 -1.90
CA VAL A 65 23.29 4.06 -2.12
C VAL A 65 23.29 4.32 -3.62
N LEU A 66 22.31 5.08 -4.09
CA LEU A 66 22.12 5.38 -5.50
C LEU A 66 22.39 6.86 -5.76
N ASP A 67 23.17 7.13 -6.80
CA ASP A 67 23.24 8.46 -7.40
C ASP A 67 22.02 8.73 -8.30
N ALA A 68 22.02 9.90 -8.92
CA ALA A 68 20.94 10.37 -9.78
C ALA A 68 20.65 9.45 -10.98
N GLU A 69 21.68 8.91 -11.63
CA GLU A 69 21.50 8.06 -12.81
C GLU A 69 21.05 6.67 -12.38
N HIS A 70 21.66 6.07 -11.36
CA HIS A 70 21.26 4.76 -10.86
C HIS A 70 19.83 4.77 -10.29
N ALA A 71 19.43 5.84 -9.60
CA ALA A 71 18.03 6.02 -9.18
C ALA A 71 17.09 6.07 -10.39
N LEU A 72 17.43 6.88 -11.42
CA LEU A 72 16.63 6.99 -12.64
C LEU A 72 16.43 5.65 -13.33
N TYR A 73 17.50 4.89 -13.51
CA TYR A 73 17.43 3.62 -14.24
C TYR A 73 16.82 2.50 -13.40
N LEU A 74 16.97 2.51 -12.08
CA LEU A 74 16.20 1.63 -11.19
C LEU A 74 14.69 1.92 -11.28
N ALA A 75 14.29 3.20 -11.38
CA ALA A 75 12.89 3.59 -11.58
C ALA A 75 12.32 3.18 -12.95
N GLN A 76 13.17 2.83 -13.91
CA GLN A 76 12.78 2.38 -15.25
C GLN A 76 12.86 0.86 -15.41
N ALA A 77 13.65 0.18 -14.56
CA ALA A 77 13.90 -1.25 -14.62
C ALA A 77 12.60 -2.05 -14.55
N ARG A 78 12.46 -3.01 -15.47
CA ARG A 78 11.27 -3.85 -15.64
C ARG A 78 11.54 -5.22 -16.26
N GLY A 79 12.82 -5.61 -16.38
CA GLY A 79 13.21 -6.93 -16.88
C GLY A 79 12.92 -7.17 -18.36
N ASP A 80 13.05 -6.14 -19.20
CA ASP A 80 12.67 -6.19 -20.62
C ASP A 80 13.65 -7.04 -21.48
N SER A 81 14.84 -7.32 -20.96
CA SER A 81 15.88 -8.05 -21.68
C SER A 81 16.67 -8.95 -20.74
N ALA A 82 16.86 -10.21 -21.17
CA ALA A 82 17.70 -11.16 -20.46
C ALA A 82 19.20 -10.88 -20.72
N PRO A 83 20.07 -11.09 -19.71
CA PRO A 83 19.75 -11.60 -18.39
C PRO A 83 19.13 -10.52 -17.49
N THR A 84 18.20 -10.91 -16.63
CA THR A 84 17.56 -10.06 -15.61
C THR A 84 17.03 -10.94 -14.49
N TYR A 85 16.93 -10.40 -13.27
CA TYR A 85 16.28 -11.09 -12.15
C TYR A 85 15.67 -10.08 -11.16
N GLY A 86 14.68 -10.53 -10.39
CA GLY A 86 14.01 -9.72 -9.39
C GLY A 86 13.02 -8.69 -9.96
N LEU A 87 12.62 -8.86 -11.21
CA LEU A 87 11.72 -7.98 -11.97
C LEU A 87 10.64 -8.78 -12.73
N ASP A 88 10.24 -9.95 -12.21
CA ASP A 88 9.39 -10.92 -12.91
C ASP A 88 7.98 -10.38 -13.18
N ARG A 89 7.53 -9.41 -12.38
CA ARG A 89 6.22 -8.74 -12.54
C ARG A 89 6.33 -7.49 -13.41
N SER A 90 7.47 -7.28 -14.07
CA SER A 90 7.75 -6.21 -15.03
C SER A 90 7.34 -4.83 -14.53
N ASN A 91 6.32 -4.20 -15.12
CA ASN A 91 5.84 -2.87 -14.74
C ASN A 91 5.42 -2.77 -13.26
N PHE A 92 4.94 -3.86 -12.64
CA PHE A 92 4.57 -3.82 -11.23
C PHE A 92 5.78 -3.76 -10.30
N ASP A 93 6.89 -4.43 -10.64
CA ASP A 93 8.14 -4.28 -9.89
C ASP A 93 8.75 -2.89 -10.12
N ARG A 94 8.60 -2.34 -11.32
CA ARG A 94 8.98 -0.95 -11.62
C ARG A 94 8.23 0.04 -10.73
N GLU A 95 6.92 -0.13 -10.57
CA GLU A 95 6.08 0.73 -9.70
C GLU A 95 6.50 0.61 -8.23
N VAL A 96 6.82 -0.60 -7.76
CA VAL A 96 7.38 -0.81 -6.41
C VAL A 96 8.71 -0.07 -6.24
N ASN A 97 9.62 -0.16 -7.21
CA ASN A 97 10.90 0.56 -7.18
C ASN A 97 10.69 2.08 -7.19
N GLN A 98 9.75 2.59 -7.97
CA GLN A 98 9.39 4.01 -7.99
C GLN A 98 8.88 4.51 -6.62
N GLN A 99 8.04 3.72 -5.94
CA GLN A 99 7.58 4.04 -4.58
C GLN A 99 8.75 4.04 -3.57
N LYS A 100 9.66 3.08 -3.66
CA LYS A 100 10.86 3.01 -2.81
C LYS A 100 11.79 4.20 -3.03
N ILE A 101 11.98 4.63 -4.28
CA ILE A 101 12.79 5.81 -4.62
C ILE A 101 12.15 7.09 -4.08
N LEU A 102 10.83 7.25 -4.17
CA LEU A 102 10.14 8.42 -3.63
C LEU A 102 10.33 8.53 -2.11
N LEU A 103 10.23 7.39 -1.41
CA LEU A 103 10.50 7.33 0.03
C LEU A 103 11.97 7.63 0.35
N ALA A 104 12.92 7.09 -0.41
CA ALA A 104 14.33 7.36 -0.21
C ALA A 104 14.68 8.84 -0.44
N ILE A 105 14.04 9.51 -1.40
CA ILE A 105 14.15 10.95 -1.61
C ILE A 105 13.63 11.72 -0.39
N ARG A 106 12.47 11.33 0.14
CA ARG A 106 11.91 11.92 1.37
C ARG A 106 12.88 11.78 2.54
N GLU A 107 13.34 10.56 2.83
CA GLU A 107 14.28 10.30 3.94
C GLU A 107 15.58 11.09 3.78
N LYS A 108 16.11 11.14 2.56
CA LYS A 108 17.30 11.94 2.28
C LYS A 108 17.05 13.42 2.52
N ALA A 109 15.96 13.96 2.00
CA ALA A 109 15.63 15.38 2.16
C ALA A 109 15.32 15.76 3.62
N LEU A 110 14.78 14.85 4.44
CA LEU A 110 14.65 15.05 5.89
C LEU A 110 16.02 15.06 6.58
N SER A 111 16.84 14.04 6.33
CA SER A 111 18.16 13.90 6.99
C SER A 111 19.15 15.01 6.63
N THR A 112 19.05 15.61 5.45
CA THR A 112 19.86 16.79 5.05
C THR A 112 19.30 18.12 5.54
N GLY A 113 18.16 18.10 6.25
CA GLY A 113 17.44 19.31 6.66
C GLY A 113 16.96 20.15 5.48
N THR A 114 16.69 19.51 4.33
CA THR A 114 16.09 20.16 3.16
C THR A 114 14.60 20.35 3.41
N LEU A 115 13.89 19.32 3.87
CA LEU A 115 12.44 19.39 4.13
C LEU A 115 12.05 20.27 5.31
N THR A 116 13.00 20.62 6.19
CA THR A 116 12.78 21.53 7.33
C THR A 116 13.13 22.99 7.03
N ASP A 117 13.57 23.30 5.81
CA ASP A 117 14.02 24.63 5.39
C ASP A 117 13.33 25.03 4.08
N ILE A 118 12.39 25.97 4.17
CA ILE A 118 11.61 26.45 3.02
C ILE A 118 12.51 27.06 1.93
N ALA A 119 13.61 27.72 2.29
CA ALA A 119 14.51 28.32 1.31
C ALA A 119 15.21 27.23 0.49
N LYS A 120 15.61 26.11 1.12
CA LYS A 120 16.19 24.97 0.40
C LYS A 120 15.17 24.25 -0.48
N VAL A 121 13.93 24.10 -0.03
CA VAL A 121 12.86 23.50 -0.85
C VAL A 121 12.54 24.37 -2.06
N THR A 122 12.41 25.68 -1.87
CA THR A 122 12.19 26.61 -2.99
C THR A 122 13.39 26.59 -3.95
N ALA A 123 14.63 26.64 -3.45
CA ALA A 123 15.82 26.53 -4.29
C ALA A 123 15.87 25.22 -5.07
N LEU A 124 15.41 24.11 -4.47
CA LEU A 124 15.29 22.82 -5.17
C LEU A 124 14.24 22.91 -6.28
N ILE A 125 13.04 23.44 -6.01
CA ILE A 125 11.97 23.63 -7.00
C ILE A 125 12.46 24.51 -8.16
N ASP A 126 13.15 25.61 -7.86
CA ASP A 126 13.72 26.53 -8.85
C ASP A 126 14.79 25.84 -9.70
N ALA A 127 15.65 25.03 -9.09
CA ALA A 127 16.68 24.25 -9.78
C ALA A 127 16.08 23.17 -10.70
N LEU A 128 14.89 22.64 -10.37
CA LEU A 128 14.15 21.76 -11.28
C LEU A 128 13.60 22.55 -12.47
N GLY A 129 13.26 23.82 -12.28
CA GLY A 129 12.82 24.74 -13.33
C GLY A 129 11.77 24.11 -14.25
N ASN A 130 12.04 24.13 -15.56
CA ASN A 130 11.15 23.58 -16.59
C ASN A 130 10.92 22.06 -16.51
N ASN A 131 11.71 21.33 -15.72
CA ASN A 131 11.52 19.90 -15.56
C ASN A 131 10.33 19.60 -14.63
N LEU A 132 10.02 20.46 -13.65
CA LEU A 132 8.88 20.25 -12.74
C LEU A 132 7.66 21.06 -13.22
N ARG A 133 6.51 20.38 -13.35
CA ARG A 133 5.21 21.03 -13.59
C ARG A 133 4.29 20.70 -12.44
N THR A 134 3.83 21.72 -11.72
CA THR A 134 2.91 21.59 -10.58
C THR A 134 1.98 22.79 -10.53
N ASN A 135 0.79 22.61 -9.97
CA ASN A 135 -0.16 23.67 -9.67
C ASN A 135 -0.19 24.02 -8.17
N LEU A 136 0.73 23.45 -7.37
CA LEU A 136 0.85 23.76 -5.95
C LEU A 136 1.28 25.21 -5.75
N GLU A 137 0.54 25.93 -4.92
CA GLU A 137 0.94 27.26 -4.45
C GLU A 137 2.06 27.16 -3.43
N THR A 138 2.83 28.24 -3.24
CA THR A 138 3.90 28.30 -2.23
C THR A 138 3.40 28.04 -0.81
N SER A 139 2.17 28.44 -0.50
CA SER A 139 1.47 28.14 0.75
C SER A 139 1.27 26.62 0.95
N GLU A 140 0.84 25.92 -0.10
CA GLU A 140 0.61 24.48 -0.10
C GLU A 140 1.92 23.69 -0.03
N VAL A 141 3.01 24.21 -0.59
CA VAL A 141 4.36 23.61 -0.45
C VAL A 141 4.74 23.49 1.03
N ARG A 142 4.43 24.49 1.87
CA ARG A 142 4.70 24.41 3.32
C ARG A 142 3.89 23.30 3.99
N THR A 143 2.63 23.12 3.59
CA THR A 143 1.79 22.02 4.07
C THR A 143 2.37 20.67 3.67
N VAL A 144 2.81 20.52 2.41
CA VAL A 144 3.47 19.30 1.93
C VAL A 144 4.75 19.03 2.72
N MET A 145 5.55 20.04 3.02
CA MET A 145 6.76 19.90 3.85
C MET A 145 6.44 19.42 5.28
N SER A 146 5.41 19.98 5.92
CA SER A 146 4.97 19.56 7.26
C SER A 146 4.55 18.09 7.22
N LEU A 147 3.63 17.73 6.33
CA LEU A 147 3.16 16.34 6.19
C LEU A 147 4.32 15.38 5.87
N ALA A 148 5.20 15.78 4.96
CA ALA A 148 6.38 14.99 4.61
C ALA A 148 7.39 14.91 5.75
N SER A 149 7.33 15.75 6.77
CA SER A 149 8.19 15.66 7.97
C SER A 149 7.53 14.88 9.10
N ASP A 150 6.22 15.07 9.29
CA ASP A 150 5.48 14.55 10.44
C ASP A 150 5.06 13.08 10.27
N ILE A 151 4.75 12.65 9.04
CA ILE A 151 4.24 11.29 8.77
C ILE A 151 5.37 10.27 8.84
N GLN A 152 5.31 9.30 9.75
CA GLN A 152 6.32 8.23 9.80
C GLN A 152 6.25 7.33 8.54
N PRO A 153 7.38 6.83 8.02
CA PRO A 153 7.39 5.97 6.81
C PRO A 153 6.45 4.78 6.89
N GLU A 154 6.30 4.18 8.08
CA GLU A 154 5.45 3.02 8.34
C GLU A 154 3.96 3.38 8.30
N SER A 155 3.63 4.67 8.46
CA SER A 155 2.28 5.20 8.36
C SER A 155 1.87 5.53 6.92
N ILE A 156 2.82 5.54 5.98
CA ILE A 156 2.52 5.80 4.56
C ILE A 156 1.91 4.54 3.95
N GLN A 157 0.61 4.62 3.66
CA GLN A 157 -0.11 3.53 3.02
C GLN A 157 0.23 3.44 1.53
N ARG A 158 0.56 2.23 1.08
CA ARG A 158 0.78 1.92 -0.34
C ARG A 158 -0.41 1.15 -0.85
N LEU A 159 -1.08 1.69 -1.87
CA LEU A 159 -2.23 1.04 -2.49
C LEU A 159 -1.76 0.31 -3.75
N ASP A 160 -1.80 -1.01 -3.71
CA ASP A 160 -1.52 -1.88 -4.86
C ASP A 160 -2.84 -2.27 -5.51
N LEU A 161 -3.11 -1.72 -6.70
CA LEU A 161 -4.36 -1.94 -7.41
C LEU A 161 -4.52 -3.37 -7.90
N ASN A 162 -3.44 -4.12 -8.14
CA ASN A 162 -3.57 -5.53 -8.52
C ASN A 162 -4.02 -6.38 -7.34
N LYS A 163 -3.52 -6.07 -6.14
CA LYS A 163 -3.90 -6.79 -4.91
C LYS A 163 -5.28 -6.38 -4.38
N SER A 164 -5.88 -5.34 -4.95
CA SER A 164 -7.18 -4.83 -4.51
C SER A 164 -8.37 -5.70 -4.95
N GLY A 165 -8.20 -6.56 -5.97
CA GLY A 165 -9.29 -7.33 -6.58
C GLY A 165 -10.24 -6.50 -7.46
N VAL A 166 -10.02 -5.18 -7.60
CA VAL A 166 -10.84 -4.32 -8.47
C VAL A 166 -10.34 -4.29 -9.91
N PHE A 167 -9.13 -4.80 -10.16
CA PHE A 167 -8.54 -5.00 -11.48
C PHE A 167 -8.06 -6.45 -11.64
N ASN A 168 -8.11 -6.97 -12.87
CA ASN A 168 -7.47 -8.23 -13.23
C ASN A 168 -6.01 -8.00 -13.69
N ASP A 169 -5.29 -9.09 -13.95
CA ASP A 169 -3.88 -9.05 -14.37
C ASP A 169 -3.66 -8.34 -15.73
N ALA A 170 -4.73 -8.19 -16.53
CA ALA A 170 -4.71 -7.43 -17.78
C ALA A 170 -4.98 -5.92 -17.59
N GLY A 171 -5.06 -5.45 -16.34
CA GLY A 171 -5.34 -4.06 -16.01
C GLY A 171 -6.78 -3.63 -16.34
N GLN A 172 -7.73 -4.57 -16.43
CA GLN A 172 -9.15 -4.28 -16.68
C GLN A 172 -9.97 -4.35 -15.39
N PRO A 173 -10.97 -3.47 -15.21
CA PRO A 173 -11.85 -3.52 -14.04
C PRO A 173 -12.59 -4.86 -13.96
N THR A 174 -12.65 -5.44 -12.77
CA THR A 174 -13.34 -6.72 -12.53
C THR A 174 -14.87 -6.59 -12.59
N ALA A 175 -15.40 -5.38 -12.40
CA ALA A 175 -16.83 -5.07 -12.51
C ALA A 175 -17.34 -4.94 -13.96
N GLY A 176 -16.48 -5.17 -14.96
CA GLY A 176 -16.80 -5.08 -16.38
C GLY A 176 -16.04 -3.96 -17.09
N GLN A 177 -15.98 -4.04 -18.42
CA GLN A 177 -15.23 -3.09 -19.25
C GLN A 177 -15.73 -1.66 -19.00
N PHE A 178 -14.81 -0.73 -18.74
CA PHE A 178 -15.09 0.68 -18.37
C PHE A 178 -15.92 0.88 -17.09
N ASN A 179 -16.21 -0.18 -16.33
CA ASN A 179 -16.94 -0.06 -15.07
C ASN A 179 -15.98 0.14 -13.89
N TYR A 180 -15.65 1.40 -13.60
CA TYR A 180 -14.75 1.78 -12.50
C TYR A 180 -15.46 1.97 -11.14
N SER A 181 -16.67 1.44 -10.95
CA SER A 181 -17.39 1.55 -9.67
C SER A 181 -16.62 0.92 -8.51
N GLY A 182 -16.06 -0.28 -8.73
CA GLY A 182 -15.20 -0.95 -7.77
C GLY A 182 -13.97 -0.12 -7.39
N LEU A 183 -13.27 0.46 -8.37
CA LEU A 183 -12.12 1.33 -8.13
C LEU A 183 -12.51 2.58 -7.32
N ARG A 184 -13.61 3.25 -7.67
CA ARG A 184 -14.08 4.44 -6.92
C ARG A 184 -14.38 4.11 -5.47
N SER A 185 -15.08 2.99 -5.24
CA SER A 185 -15.37 2.51 -3.89
C SER A 185 -14.09 2.14 -3.12
N PHE A 186 -13.15 1.45 -3.77
CA PHE A 186 -11.85 1.13 -3.19
C PHE A 186 -11.08 2.38 -2.77
N ILE A 187 -10.94 3.38 -3.65
CA ILE A 187 -10.21 4.62 -3.34
C ILE A 187 -10.91 5.41 -2.24
N LYS A 188 -12.24 5.58 -2.30
CA LYS A 188 -13.01 6.25 -1.25
C LYS A 188 -12.83 5.56 0.11
N LYS A 189 -12.84 4.23 0.12
CA LYS A 189 -12.58 3.42 1.31
C LYS A 189 -11.16 3.65 1.83
N SER A 190 -10.15 3.48 0.98
CA SER A 190 -8.73 3.58 1.35
C SER A 190 -8.34 4.97 1.86
N LEU A 191 -8.97 6.02 1.35
CA LEU A 191 -8.70 7.42 1.76
C LEU A 191 -9.57 7.89 2.92
N SER A 192 -10.45 7.03 3.48
CA SER A 192 -11.30 7.41 4.60
C SER A 192 -10.45 7.71 5.85
N ALA A 193 -10.77 8.81 6.54
CA ALA A 193 -10.20 9.11 7.84
C ALA A 193 -10.74 8.16 8.95
N ASP A 194 -11.88 7.53 8.71
CA ASP A 194 -12.47 6.55 9.62
C ASP A 194 -11.79 5.18 9.45
N PRO A 195 -11.09 4.66 10.47
CA PRO A 195 -10.43 3.35 10.40
C PRO A 195 -11.41 2.17 10.27
N VAL A 196 -12.64 2.29 10.76
CA VAL A 196 -13.68 1.25 10.62
C VAL A 196 -14.06 1.11 9.15
N VAL A 197 -14.30 2.24 8.47
CA VAL A 197 -14.57 2.26 7.04
C VAL A 197 -13.38 1.70 6.24
N ARG A 198 -12.15 2.07 6.60
CA ARG A 198 -10.94 1.53 5.93
C ARG A 198 -10.77 0.03 6.09
N GLU A 199 -11.11 -0.52 7.25
CA GLU A 199 -11.11 -1.96 7.45
C GLU A 199 -12.21 -2.62 6.60
N ALA A 200 -13.40 -2.01 6.56
CA ALA A 200 -14.66 -2.55 6.05
C ALA A 200 -14.79 -4.04 6.35
N ALA A 201 -14.75 -4.36 7.64
CA ALA A 201 -14.88 -5.72 8.09
C ALA A 201 -16.30 -6.24 7.79
N SER A 202 -16.37 -7.47 7.27
CA SER A 202 -17.65 -8.16 7.08
C SER A 202 -18.12 -8.80 8.39
N VAL A 203 -19.39 -8.58 8.71
CA VAL A 203 -20.02 -9.05 9.95
C VAL A 203 -21.24 -9.90 9.61
N ALA A 204 -21.23 -11.17 10.04
CA ALA A 204 -22.43 -12.00 10.01
C ALA A 204 -23.26 -11.78 11.28
N VAL A 205 -24.57 -11.75 11.14
CA VAL A 205 -25.52 -11.44 12.21
C VAL A 205 -26.48 -12.61 12.39
N TYR A 206 -26.49 -13.20 13.58
CA TYR A 206 -27.33 -14.34 13.91
C TYR A 206 -28.33 -13.98 15.01
N ASN A 207 -29.60 -14.29 14.76
CA ASN A 207 -30.67 -14.09 15.72
C ASN A 207 -30.90 -15.33 16.58
N ALA A 208 -30.51 -15.28 17.85
CA ALA A 208 -30.85 -16.28 18.88
C ALA A 208 -31.92 -15.75 19.87
N SER A 209 -32.48 -14.57 19.63
CA SER A 209 -33.41 -13.90 20.57
C SER A 209 -34.85 -14.40 20.49
N GLY A 210 -35.21 -15.05 19.38
CA GLY A 210 -36.60 -15.42 19.08
C GLY A 210 -37.47 -14.27 18.56
N VAL A 211 -36.96 -13.03 18.52
CA VAL A 211 -37.70 -11.86 18.02
C VAL A 211 -37.56 -11.76 16.50
N PRO A 212 -38.65 -11.85 15.72
CA PRO A 212 -38.59 -11.70 14.26
C PRO A 212 -38.00 -10.34 13.85
N GLY A 213 -37.06 -10.35 12.90
CA GLY A 213 -36.42 -9.13 12.37
C GLY A 213 -35.27 -8.56 13.20
N ALA A 214 -34.94 -9.13 14.36
CA ALA A 214 -33.85 -8.61 15.21
C ALA A 214 -32.48 -8.61 14.49
N ALA A 215 -32.15 -9.68 13.75
CA ALA A 215 -30.91 -9.73 12.97
C ALA A 215 -30.85 -8.67 11.86
N GLU A 216 -31.98 -8.35 11.22
CA GLU A 216 -32.01 -7.33 10.17
C GLU A 216 -31.80 -5.92 10.76
N LYS A 217 -32.42 -5.63 11.91
CA LYS A 217 -32.22 -4.36 12.64
C LYS A 217 -30.75 -4.16 13.03
N VAL A 218 -30.09 -5.21 13.51
CA VAL A 218 -28.68 -5.18 13.90
C VAL A 218 -27.76 -5.11 12.67
N ALA A 219 -28.11 -5.79 11.57
CA ALA A 219 -27.39 -5.68 10.31
C ALA A 219 -27.42 -4.24 9.77
N GLN A 220 -28.55 -3.54 9.88
CA GLN A 220 -28.63 -2.12 9.52
C GLN A 220 -27.73 -1.25 10.40
N GLN A 221 -27.71 -1.48 11.72
CA GLN A 221 -26.80 -0.76 12.64
C GLN A 221 -25.32 -0.97 12.29
N ILE A 222 -24.96 -2.16 11.81
CA ILE A 222 -23.61 -2.49 11.34
C ILE A 222 -23.26 -1.67 10.09
N GLU A 223 -24.17 -1.60 9.11
CA GLU A 223 -23.96 -0.79 7.90
C GLU A 223 -23.88 0.71 8.21
N ASP A 224 -24.75 1.21 9.09
CA ASP A 224 -24.75 2.61 9.54
C ASP A 224 -23.45 2.95 10.29
N ALA A 225 -22.81 1.96 10.92
CA ALA A 225 -21.51 2.09 11.58
C ALA A 225 -20.32 1.98 10.62
N GLY A 226 -20.54 1.83 9.30
CA GLY A 226 -19.49 1.78 8.28
C GLY A 226 -18.85 0.40 8.07
N LEU A 227 -19.45 -0.65 8.63
CA LEU A 227 -19.04 -2.05 8.44
C LEU A 227 -19.82 -2.69 7.28
N LEU A 228 -19.37 -3.84 6.80
CA LEU A 228 -20.08 -4.57 5.74
C LEU A 228 -20.99 -5.64 6.36
N ARG A 229 -22.28 -5.64 6.01
CA ARG A 229 -23.14 -6.78 6.33
C ARG A 229 -22.75 -8.00 5.50
N SER A 230 -22.87 -9.18 6.11
CA SER A 230 -22.71 -10.47 5.43
C SER A 230 -23.98 -11.32 5.64
N GLU A 231 -23.85 -12.56 6.09
CA GLU A 231 -24.97 -13.44 6.39
C GLU A 231 -25.84 -12.84 7.51
N VAL A 232 -27.16 -12.81 7.29
CA VAL A 232 -28.15 -12.35 8.28
C VAL A 232 -29.21 -13.43 8.39
N THR A 233 -29.23 -14.15 9.51
CA THR A 233 -30.04 -15.36 9.66
C THR A 233 -30.38 -15.66 11.12
N ASN A 234 -31.11 -16.74 11.39
CA ASN A 234 -31.33 -17.25 12.75
C ASN A 234 -30.12 -18.05 13.22
N SER A 235 -29.80 -17.94 14.50
CA SER A 235 -28.71 -18.71 15.09
C SER A 235 -29.09 -20.19 15.23
N PRO A 236 -28.17 -21.12 14.93
CA PRO A 236 -28.38 -22.55 15.19
C PRO A 236 -28.24 -22.91 16.68
N VAL A 237 -27.85 -21.95 17.52
CA VAL A 237 -27.66 -22.12 18.96
C VAL A 237 -28.40 -21.03 19.72
N GLU A 238 -28.80 -21.33 20.94
CA GLU A 238 -29.33 -20.32 21.85
C GLU A 238 -28.20 -19.48 22.47
N SER A 239 -28.52 -18.25 22.86
CA SER A 239 -27.62 -17.39 23.62
C SER A 239 -28.40 -16.63 24.68
N ALA A 240 -27.92 -16.71 25.92
CA ALA A 240 -28.49 -15.97 27.05
C ALA A 240 -27.85 -14.58 27.23
N ALA A 241 -26.81 -14.23 26.47
CA ALA A 241 -26.26 -12.87 26.49
C ALA A 241 -27.19 -11.92 25.70
N SER A 242 -27.17 -10.61 25.95
CA SER A 242 -27.84 -9.67 25.05
C SER A 242 -27.16 -9.66 23.67
N TYR A 243 -25.83 -9.64 23.67
CA TYR A 243 -25.00 -9.77 22.48
C TYR A 243 -23.77 -10.64 22.76
N GLU A 244 -23.38 -11.42 21.77
CA GLU A 244 -22.06 -12.04 21.70
C GLU A 244 -21.36 -11.61 20.42
N ILE A 245 -20.08 -11.27 20.51
CA ILE A 245 -19.25 -10.92 19.37
C ILE A 245 -18.11 -11.93 19.30
N TYR A 246 -17.87 -12.50 18.12
CA TYR A 246 -16.76 -13.41 17.86
C TYR A 246 -15.83 -12.84 16.78
N VAL A 247 -14.53 -12.91 17.03
CA VAL A 247 -13.47 -12.45 16.11
C VAL A 247 -13.01 -13.63 15.26
N ILE A 248 -13.26 -13.57 13.95
CA ILE A 248 -12.77 -14.58 12.99
C ILE A 248 -11.45 -14.10 12.37
N SER A 249 -11.33 -12.80 12.08
CA SER A 249 -10.11 -12.18 11.54
C SER A 249 -9.53 -11.15 12.51
N LYS A 250 -8.29 -11.38 12.97
CA LYS A 250 -7.66 -10.58 14.03
C LYS A 250 -7.08 -9.24 13.56
N ASP A 251 -7.01 -9.02 12.25
CA ASP A 251 -6.42 -7.83 11.63
C ASP A 251 -7.37 -6.60 11.59
N LYS A 252 -8.62 -6.75 12.04
CA LYS A 252 -9.67 -5.71 11.98
C LYS A 252 -9.92 -5.02 13.32
N THR A 253 -8.87 -4.44 13.89
CA THR A 253 -8.88 -3.92 15.27
C THR A 253 -9.85 -2.76 15.50
N ALA A 254 -10.00 -1.82 14.55
CA ALA A 254 -10.91 -0.69 14.70
C ALA A 254 -12.39 -1.14 14.62
N SER A 255 -12.68 -2.08 13.72
CA SER A 255 -14.00 -2.71 13.57
C SER A 255 -14.39 -3.47 14.83
N ARG A 256 -13.45 -4.22 15.42
CA ARG A 256 -13.66 -4.87 16.72
C ARG A 256 -14.03 -3.85 17.79
N ALA A 257 -13.21 -2.81 17.97
CA ALA A 257 -13.46 -1.77 18.98
C ALA A 257 -14.83 -1.10 18.78
N LYS A 258 -15.22 -0.86 17.51
CA LYS A 258 -16.53 -0.29 17.17
C LYS A 258 -17.68 -1.24 17.54
N LEU A 259 -17.57 -2.52 17.23
CA LEU A 259 -18.59 -3.52 17.59
C LEU A 259 -18.73 -3.67 19.11
N GLU A 260 -17.61 -3.72 19.83
CA GLU A 260 -17.60 -3.79 21.30
C GLU A 260 -18.24 -2.54 21.92
N GLN A 261 -17.98 -1.36 21.36
CA GLN A 261 -18.61 -0.10 21.76
C GLN A 261 -20.12 -0.10 21.49
N LEU A 262 -20.56 -0.55 20.30
CA LEU A 262 -21.97 -0.54 19.88
C LEU A 262 -22.84 -1.44 20.77
N TYR A 263 -22.32 -2.61 21.14
CA TYR A 263 -23.10 -3.62 21.86
C TYR A 263 -22.75 -3.76 23.34
N GLY A 264 -21.77 -2.98 23.83
CA GLY A 264 -21.37 -2.96 25.24
C GLY A 264 -20.84 -4.30 25.75
N THR A 265 -20.25 -5.12 24.86
CA THR A 265 -19.75 -6.47 25.18
C THR A 265 -18.38 -6.68 24.55
N GLN A 266 -17.52 -7.45 25.20
CA GLN A 266 -16.18 -7.74 24.67
C GLN A 266 -16.23 -8.85 23.62
N ALA A 267 -15.45 -8.71 22.56
CA ALA A 267 -15.37 -9.72 21.52
C ALA A 267 -14.53 -10.93 22.00
N LYS A 268 -15.08 -12.11 21.76
CA LYS A 268 -14.42 -13.40 22.02
C LYS A 268 -13.48 -13.71 20.85
N GLU A 269 -12.22 -14.04 21.15
CA GLU A 269 -11.24 -14.47 20.13
C GLU A 269 -11.30 -15.96 19.79
N THR A 270 -12.29 -16.67 20.33
CA THR A 270 -12.61 -18.04 19.96
C THR A 270 -13.52 -18.06 18.74
N ASN A 271 -13.65 -19.21 18.10
CA ASN A 271 -14.71 -19.40 17.09
C ASN A 271 -16.09 -19.46 17.76
N PRO A 272 -17.17 -19.07 17.04
CA PRO A 272 -18.53 -19.35 17.46
C PRO A 272 -18.78 -20.87 17.53
N PRO A 273 -19.82 -21.33 18.24
CA PRO A 273 -20.13 -22.77 18.42
C PRO A 273 -20.70 -23.44 17.16
N PHE A 274 -20.54 -22.84 15.98
CA PHE A 274 -20.95 -23.35 14.68
C PHE A 274 -19.98 -22.84 13.60
N ALA A 275 -20.01 -23.48 12.42
CA ALA A 275 -19.12 -23.12 11.33
C ALA A 275 -19.57 -21.82 10.65
N VAL A 276 -18.61 -20.95 10.36
CA VAL A 276 -18.79 -19.72 9.57
C VAL A 276 -17.61 -19.57 8.61
N THR A 277 -17.85 -19.03 7.41
CA THR A 277 -16.81 -18.83 6.39
C THR A 277 -16.97 -17.46 5.72
N GLY A 278 -15.84 -16.87 5.29
CA GLY A 278 -15.86 -15.63 4.51
C GLY A 278 -16.19 -14.34 5.28
N VAL A 279 -16.20 -14.37 6.62
CA VAL A 279 -16.50 -13.20 7.46
C VAL A 279 -15.38 -12.84 8.42
N ASN A 280 -15.33 -11.58 8.85
CA ASN A 280 -14.35 -11.11 9.83
C ASN A 280 -14.87 -11.18 11.27
N PHE A 281 -16.18 -10.96 11.47
CA PHE A 281 -16.84 -11.03 12.76
C PHE A 281 -18.18 -11.76 12.68
N VAL A 282 -18.60 -12.29 13.82
CA VAL A 282 -19.96 -12.81 14.02
C VAL A 282 -20.57 -12.09 15.21
N VAL A 283 -21.79 -11.58 15.05
CA VAL A 283 -22.62 -11.02 16.12
C VAL A 283 -23.82 -11.92 16.33
N ILE A 284 -23.99 -12.45 17.55
CA ILE A 284 -25.16 -13.22 17.95
C ILE A 284 -26.00 -12.37 18.89
N ILE A 285 -27.28 -12.25 18.57
CA ILE A 285 -28.27 -11.52 19.34
C ILE A 285 -28.98 -12.53 20.22
N GLY A 286 -28.77 -12.50 21.54
CA GLY A 286 -29.40 -13.47 22.43
C GLY A 286 -30.72 -13.00 23.02
N SER A 287 -31.34 -13.87 23.81
CA SER A 287 -32.70 -13.71 24.34
C SER A 287 -32.86 -12.59 25.38
N ASN A 288 -31.76 -12.12 25.98
CA ASN A 288 -31.76 -10.98 26.90
C ASN A 288 -31.71 -9.61 26.18
N ASN A 289 -31.87 -9.58 24.86
CA ASN A 289 -31.95 -8.35 24.09
C ASN A 289 -33.41 -7.98 23.79
N ASN A 290 -34.09 -7.38 24.77
CA ASN A 290 -35.48 -6.94 24.63
C ASN A 290 -35.59 -5.52 24.04
N GLN A 291 -35.03 -5.29 22.83
CA GLN A 291 -35.13 -4.02 22.10
C GLN A 291 -35.73 -4.11 20.69
#